data_AF-A0A8C0H6R8-F1
#
_entry.id   AF-A0A8C0H6R8-F1
#
_cell.length_a   1.000
_cell.length_b   1.000
_cell.length_c   1.000
_cell.angle_alpha   90.00
_cell.angle_beta   90.00
_cell.angle_gamma   90.00
#
_symmetry.space_group_name_H-M   'P 1'
#
loop_
_entity.id
_entity.type
_entity.pdbx_description
1 polymer ?
#
loop_
_entity_poly.entity_id
_entity_poly.type
_entity_poly.pdbx_seq_one_letter_code
_entity_poly.pdbx_strand_id
1 'polypeptide(L)'
;TITGTLHCGSRISLALEVGSIVGKKGKSVKKMRKESGARINISEGNCPEWIITLAGPTNAIFKAYKFTAQYVAHWYYGARQ
;
A
#
# COMPACT_ATOMS: atom_id res chain seq x y z
N THR A 1 -17.45 -11.15 -26.16
CA THR A 1 -16.38 -11.38 -25.17
C THR A 1 -16.23 -10.12 -24.34
N ILE A 2 -16.46 -10.17 -23.03
CA ILE A 2 -16.33 -9.00 -22.16
C ILE A 2 -14.83 -8.73 -22.00
N THR A 3 -14.24 -7.96 -22.93
CA THR A 3 -12.85 -7.48 -22.82
C THR A 3 -12.80 -6.24 -21.92
N GLY A 4 -13.50 -6.30 -20.77
CA GLY A 4 -13.45 -5.26 -19.76
C GLY A 4 -12.43 -5.69 -18.71
N THR A 5 -11.25 -5.07 -18.70
CA THR A 5 -10.32 -5.25 -17.58
C THR A 5 -11.01 -4.72 -16.32
N LEU A 6 -11.50 -5.62 -15.46
CA LEU A 6 -12.11 -5.26 -14.19
C LEU A 6 -11.06 -4.59 -13.31
N HIS A 7 -11.08 -3.26 -13.27
CA HIS A 7 -10.22 -2.48 -12.40
C HIS A 7 -10.82 -2.53 -11.00
N CYS A 8 -10.30 -3.40 -10.14
CA CYS A 8 -10.73 -3.45 -8.76
C CYS A 8 -10.05 -2.31 -7.99
N GLY A 9 -10.83 -1.56 -7.21
CA GLY A 9 -10.31 -0.60 -6.24
C GLY A 9 -10.42 -1.21 -4.86
N SER A 10 -9.31 -1.45 -4.18
CA SER A 10 -9.29 -1.91 -2.80
C SER A 10 -8.81 -0.79 -1.89
N ARG A 11 -9.61 -0.44 -0.89
CA ARG A 11 -9.20 0.50 0.17
C ARG A 11 -8.73 -0.30 1.38
N ILE A 12 -7.56 0.04 1.88
CA ILE A 12 -6.98 -0.56 3.09
C ILE A 12 -6.77 0.58 4.08
N SER A 13 -7.54 0.55 5.16
CA SER A 13 -7.32 1.39 6.33
C SER A 13 -6.30 0.71 7.23
N LEU A 14 -5.18 1.38 7.49
CA LEU A 14 -4.20 0.91 8.47
C LEU A 14 -4.22 1.88 9.65
N ALA A 15 -4.58 1.36 10.83
CA ALA A 15 -4.50 2.09 12.10
C ALA A 15 -3.07 2.13 12.68
N LEU A 16 -2.07 1.82 11.86
CA LEU A 16 -0.65 1.75 12.24
C LEU A 16 0.14 2.85 11.52
N GLU A 17 1.34 3.13 12.03
CA GLU A 17 2.21 4.20 11.57
C GLU A 17 2.68 4.00 10.11
N VAL A 18 1.86 4.41 9.14
CA VAL A 18 2.15 4.32 7.70
C VAL A 18 3.38 5.14 7.32
N GLY A 19 3.85 6.05 8.18
CA GLY A 19 5.15 6.72 8.04
C GLY A 19 6.31 5.74 7.81
N SER A 20 6.27 4.56 8.44
CA SER A 20 7.25 3.50 8.20
C SER A 20 7.17 2.89 6.80
N ILE A 21 5.95 2.72 6.27
CA ILE A 21 5.68 2.18 4.93
C ILE A 21 6.08 3.17 3.84
N VAL A 22 5.88 4.47 4.08
CA VAL A 22 6.32 5.54 3.15
C VAL A 22 7.85 5.54 3.05
N GLY A 23 8.53 5.34 4.18
CA GLY A 23 9.98 5.38 4.30
C GLY A 23 10.56 6.78 4.06
N LYS A 24 11.84 6.97 4.40
CA LYS A 24 12.52 8.28 4.23
C LYS A 24 12.44 8.72 2.75
N LYS A 25 11.75 9.84 2.49
CA LYS A 25 11.49 10.43 1.16
C LYS A 25 10.58 9.60 0.23
N GLY A 26 9.69 8.75 0.74
CA GLY A 26 8.71 8.03 -0.09
C GLY A 26 9.30 6.94 -1.00
N LYS A 27 10.54 6.51 -0.75
CA LYS A 27 11.25 5.51 -1.58
C LYS A 27 10.50 4.18 -1.65
N SER A 28 9.97 3.71 -0.52
CA SER A 28 9.26 2.44 -0.42
C SER A 28 7.97 2.45 -1.24
N VAL A 29 7.19 3.54 -1.17
CA VAL A 29 5.96 3.70 -1.96
C VAL A 29 6.26 3.81 -3.45
N LYS A 30 7.35 4.50 -3.83
CA LYS A 30 7.79 4.57 -5.23
C LYS A 30 8.17 3.18 -5.77
N LYS A 31 8.86 2.36 -4.95
CA LYS A 31 9.19 0.97 -5.28
C LYS A 31 7.93 0.11 -5.40
N MET A 32 7.01 0.21 -4.44
CA MET A 32 5.72 -0.50 -4.49
C MET A 32 4.93 -0.17 -5.74
N ARG A 33 4.79 1.11 -6.11
CA ARG A 33 4.11 1.53 -7.35
C ARG A 33 4.78 0.93 -8.58
N LYS A 34 6.12 0.93 -8.65
CA LYS A 34 6.89 0.39 -9.77
C LYS A 34 6.77 -1.13 -9.89
N GLU A 35 6.89 -1.87 -8.79
CA GLU A 35 6.88 -3.35 -8.83
C GLU A 35 5.47 -3.95 -8.88
N SER A 36 4.51 -3.33 -8.21
CA SER A 36 3.12 -3.82 -8.25
C SER A 36 2.40 -3.44 -9.54
N GLY A 37 2.73 -2.29 -10.14
CA GLY A 37 1.97 -1.71 -11.24
C GLY A 37 0.59 -1.18 -10.82
N ALA A 38 0.29 -1.15 -9.52
CA ALA A 38 -0.96 -0.61 -8.99
C ALA A 38 -0.85 0.92 -8.81
N ARG A 39 -1.97 1.62 -8.99
CA ARG A 39 -2.12 2.99 -8.49
C ARG A 39 -2.26 2.93 -6.98
N ILE A 40 -1.29 3.50 -6.28
CA ILE A 40 -1.25 3.56 -4.82
C ILE A 40 -1.44 5.01 -4.42
N ASN A 41 -2.52 5.33 -3.70
CA ASN A 41 -2.77 6.63 -3.11
C ASN A 41 -2.72 6.52 -1.59
N ILE A 42 -2.11 7.50 -0.92
CA ILE A 42 -1.95 7.52 0.54
C ILE A 42 -2.56 8.83 1.00
N SER A 43 -3.62 8.73 1.80
CA SER A 43 -4.26 9.91 2.37
C SER A 43 -3.48 10.37 3.59
N GLU A 44 -2.87 11.54 3.51
CA GLU A 44 -2.30 12.26 4.65
C GLU A 44 -3.45 12.97 5.40
N GLY A 45 -4.21 12.20 6.17
CA GLY A 45 -5.28 12.75 7.02
C GLY A 45 -4.70 13.24 8.34
N ASN A 46 -5.26 14.32 8.88
CA ASN A 46 -4.99 14.85 10.24
C ASN A 46 -5.49 13.90 11.37
N CYS A 47 -5.62 12.60 11.08
CA CYS A 47 -6.18 11.56 11.91
C CYS A 47 -5.09 10.52 12.22
N PRO A 48 -5.18 9.78 13.34
CA PRO A 48 -4.23 8.71 13.65
C PRO A 48 -4.29 7.52 12.67
N GLU A 49 -5.31 7.46 11.81
CA GLU A 49 -5.50 6.42 10.83
C GLU A 49 -5.05 6.87 9.43
N TRP A 50 -4.19 6.09 8.80
CA TRP A 50 -3.68 6.34 7.47
C TRP A 50 -4.38 5.41 6.47
N ILE A 51 -4.95 5.99 5.42
CA ILE A 51 -5.72 5.24 4.41
C ILE A 51 -4.87 5.06 3.15
N ILE A 52 -4.61 3.81 2.79
CA ILE A 52 -3.95 3.44 1.54
C ILE A 52 -5.00 2.92 0.57
N THR A 53 -5.14 3.59 -0.57
CA THR A 53 -6.01 3.16 -1.65
C THR A 53 -5.19 2.52 -2.76
N LEU A 54 -5.48 1.26 -3.07
CA LEU A 54 -4.87 0.51 -4.16
C LEU A 54 -5.89 0.33 -5.28
N ALA A 55 -5.58 0.82 -6.48
CA ALA A 55 -6.39 0.61 -7.67
C ALA A 55 -5.54 -0.07 -8.74
N GLY A 56 -6.04 -1.16 -9.30
CA GLY A 56 -5.32 -1.88 -10.34
C GLY A 56 -6.12 -3.05 -10.91
N PRO A 57 -5.54 -3.79 -11.87
CA PRO A 57 -5.90 -5.19 -12.05
C PRO A 57 -5.62 -5.96 -10.76
N THR A 58 -6.39 -7.01 -10.48
CA THR A 58 -6.30 -7.82 -9.25
C THR A 58 -4.87 -8.27 -8.92
N ASN A 59 -4.09 -8.65 -9.94
CA ASN A 59 -2.70 -9.09 -9.77
C ASN A 59 -1.78 -7.96 -9.24
N ALA A 60 -2.03 -6.72 -9.66
CA ALA A 60 -1.27 -5.55 -9.20
C ALA A 60 -1.63 -5.20 -7.75
N ILE A 61 -2.92 -5.22 -7.42
CA ILE A 61 -3.40 -4.97 -6.05
C ILE A 61 -2.82 -6.01 -5.10
N PHE A 62 -2.85 -7.29 -5.47
CA PHE A 62 -2.36 -8.37 -4.62
C PHE A 62 -0.85 -8.24 -4.34
N LYS A 63 -0.06 -7.85 -5.35
CA LYS A 63 1.37 -7.53 -5.18
C LYS A 63 1.56 -6.34 -4.23
N ALA A 64 0.84 -5.25 -4.45
CA ALA A 64 0.92 -4.07 -3.59
C ALA A 64 0.54 -4.41 -2.13
N TYR A 65 -0.52 -5.19 -1.92
CA TYR A 65 -0.92 -5.68 -0.61
C TYR A 65 0.20 -6.48 0.08
N LYS A 66 0.84 -7.40 -0.64
CA LYS A 66 1.97 -8.19 -0.10
C LYS A 66 3.11 -7.30 0.37
N PHE A 67 3.49 -6.28 -0.43
CA PHE A 67 4.52 -5.32 -0.02
C PHE A 67 4.10 -4.57 1.24
N THR A 68 2.88 -4.02 1.28
CA THR A 68 2.36 -3.30 2.44
C THR A 68 2.40 -4.17 3.70
N ALA A 69 1.94 -5.41 3.62
CA ALA A 69 1.98 -6.36 4.74
C ALA A 69 3.41 -6.66 5.20
N GLN A 70 4.37 -6.82 4.28
CA GLN A 70 5.78 -7.05 4.63
C GLN A 70 6.41 -5.84 5.34
N TYR A 71 6.13 -4.62 4.88
CA TYR A 71 6.61 -3.41 5.56
C TYR A 71 6.03 -3.26 6.96
N VAL A 72 4.72 -3.50 7.11
CA VAL A 72 4.05 -3.48 8.42
C VAL A 72 4.65 -4.54 9.34
N ALA A 73 4.79 -5.78 8.87
CA ALA A 73 5.36 -6.87 9.66
C ALA A 73 6.79 -6.55 10.09
N HIS A 74 7.65 -6.12 9.16
CA HIS A 74 9.04 -5.78 9.47
C HIS A 74 9.13 -4.65 10.51
N TRP A 75 8.28 -3.62 10.39
CA TRP A 75 8.24 -2.56 11.40
C TRP A 75 7.69 -3.04 12.74
N TYR A 76 6.62 -3.84 12.75
CA TYR A 76 6.02 -4.35 13.97
C TYR A 76 6.98 -5.25 14.77
N TYR A 77 7.73 -6.13 14.09
CA TYR A 77 8.74 -6.97 14.73
C TYR A 77 10.05 -6.22 15.03
N GLY A 78 10.40 -5.19 14.26
CA GLY A 78 11.62 -4.39 14.43
C GLY A 78 11.51 -3.28 15.48
N ALA A 79 10.33 -2.67 15.66
CA ALA A 79 10.09 -1.60 16.63
C ALA A 79 9.89 -2.11 18.07
N ARG A 80 9.83 -3.44 18.26
CA ARG A 80 9.67 -4.09 19.56
C ARG A 80 10.99 -4.55 20.19
N GLN A 81 12.12 -4.22 19.56
CA GLN A 81 13.48 -4.32 20.09
C GLN A 81 14.00 -2.90 20.34
#